data_AF-A0A930HA84-F1
#
_entry.id   AF-A0A930HA84-F1
#
_cell.length_a   1.000
_cell.length_b   1.000
_cell.length_c   1.000
_cell.angle_alpha   90.00
_cell.angle_beta   90.00
_cell.angle_gamma   90.00
#
_symmetry.space_group_name_H-M   'P 1'
#
loop_
_entity.id
_entity.type
_entity.pdbx_description
1 polymer ?
#
loop_
_entity_poly.entity_id
_entity_poly.type
_entity_poly.pdbx_seq_one_letter_code
_entity_poly.pdbx_strand_id
1 'polypeptide(L)'
;MQENQLDQETNMPTTTNQAVNSRDENGRFTVGNKPIVGFHTHPERRSNGRWSKETSISYCYRQLLAMTNDEFQAFTPITQAQRIAKRQIERAMKDNSESLAVTKEITNRTEGRPRQD
;
A
#
# COMPACT_ATOMS: atom_id res chain seq x y z
N MET A 1 4.80 -21.77 -60.73
CA MET A 1 5.32 -20.50 -60.19
C MET A 1 4.23 -19.46 -60.34
N GLN A 2 3.47 -19.19 -59.29
CA GLN A 2 2.78 -17.91 -59.10
C GLN A 2 2.19 -17.88 -57.68
N GLU A 3 2.32 -16.72 -57.06
CA GLU A 3 2.63 -16.53 -55.64
C GLU A 3 1.38 -16.45 -54.75
N ASN A 4 1.54 -16.94 -53.52
CA ASN A 4 0.65 -16.70 -52.40
C ASN A 4 0.52 -15.20 -52.14
N GLN A 5 -0.68 -14.63 -52.27
CA GLN A 5 -0.97 -13.29 -51.78
C GLN A 5 -1.35 -13.40 -50.30
N LEU A 6 -0.40 -13.01 -49.46
CA LEU A 6 -0.49 -12.93 -48.01
C LEU A 6 -1.39 -11.74 -47.61
N ASP A 7 -2.28 -11.98 -46.67
CA ASP A 7 -3.21 -11.04 -46.05
C ASP A 7 -2.52 -9.74 -45.62
N GLN A 8 -2.94 -8.60 -46.18
CA GLN A 8 -2.58 -7.30 -45.65
C GLN A 8 -3.62 -6.89 -44.61
N GLU A 9 -3.42 -7.31 -43.37
CA GLU A 9 -4.08 -6.69 -42.22
C GLU A 9 -3.64 -5.22 -42.15
N THR A 10 -4.57 -4.32 -42.50
CA THR A 10 -4.39 -2.89 -42.31
C THR A 10 -4.32 -2.61 -40.81
N ASN A 11 -3.10 -2.50 -40.28
CA ASN A 11 -2.82 -1.90 -38.98
C ASN A 11 -3.28 -0.43 -39.01
N MET A 12 -4.56 -0.18 -38.74
CA MET A 12 -5.06 1.15 -38.46
C MET A 12 -4.52 1.56 -37.09
N PRO A 13 -3.65 2.58 -36.99
CA PRO A 13 -3.28 3.10 -35.68
C PRO A 13 -4.54 3.73 -35.07
N THR A 14 -5.02 3.19 -33.96
CA THR A 14 -6.01 3.87 -33.10
C THR A 14 -5.34 5.08 -32.46
N THR A 15 -5.10 6.13 -33.25
CA THR A 15 -4.67 7.43 -32.73
C THR A 15 -5.87 8.07 -32.06
N THR A 16 -5.94 7.94 -30.74
CA THR A 16 -6.71 8.89 -29.93
C THR A 16 -6.18 10.29 -30.28
N ASN A 17 -7.09 11.22 -30.60
CA ASN A 17 -6.78 12.63 -30.87
C ASN A 17 -6.27 13.35 -29.60
N GLN A 18 -5.14 12.91 -29.06
CA GLN A 18 -4.38 13.66 -28.07
C GLN A 18 -3.60 14.72 -28.85
N ALA A 19 -3.97 15.99 -28.72
CA ALA A 19 -3.24 17.09 -29.34
C ALA A 19 -1.75 17.00 -28.95
N VAL A 20 -0.89 16.70 -29.93
CA VAL A 20 0.55 16.44 -29.76
C VAL A 20 1.35 17.75 -29.61
N ASN A 21 0.69 18.90 -29.66
CA ASN A 21 1.33 20.22 -29.77
C ASN A 21 2.10 20.69 -28.51
N SER A 22 2.29 19.84 -27.50
CA SER A 22 2.96 20.23 -26.25
C SER A 22 3.75 19.09 -25.60
N ARG A 23 4.19 18.07 -26.35
CA ARG A 23 4.96 16.94 -25.81
C ARG A 23 6.27 16.69 -26.57
N ASP A 24 7.31 16.25 -25.86
CA ASP A 24 8.59 15.84 -26.43
C ASP A 24 8.53 14.42 -27.01
N GLU A 25 9.60 13.98 -27.67
CA GLU A 25 9.74 12.64 -28.24
C GLU A 25 9.61 11.50 -27.21
N ASN A 26 9.76 11.81 -25.92
CA ASN A 26 9.61 10.89 -24.79
C ASN A 26 8.22 11.00 -24.13
N GLY A 27 7.29 11.76 -24.72
CA GLY A 27 5.91 11.94 -24.24
C GLY A 27 5.74 12.89 -23.05
N ARG A 28 6.79 13.56 -22.60
CA ARG A 28 6.76 14.57 -21.51
C ARG A 28 6.25 15.89 -22.04
N PHE A 29 5.64 16.71 -21.18
CA PHE A 29 5.16 18.03 -21.59
C PHE A 29 6.34 19.00 -21.79
N THR A 30 6.41 19.68 -22.95
CA THR A 30 7.45 20.66 -23.28
C THR A 30 7.30 21.99 -22.53
N VAL A 31 6.06 22.31 -22.13
CA VAL A 31 5.71 23.43 -21.25
C VAL A 31 4.92 22.87 -20.08
N GLY A 32 5.16 23.40 -18.87
CA GLY A 32 4.51 22.91 -17.66
C GLY A 32 2.99 22.83 -17.79
N ASN A 33 2.43 21.62 -17.72
CA ASN A 33 0.99 21.41 -17.77
C ASN A 33 0.40 21.58 -16.37
N LYS A 34 -0.36 22.66 -16.16
CA LYS A 34 -1.25 22.77 -15.00
C LYS A 34 -2.60 22.19 -15.41
N PRO A 35 -3.01 21.03 -14.84
CA PRO A 35 -4.30 20.45 -15.22
C PRO A 35 -5.42 21.42 -14.84
N ILE A 36 -6.43 21.56 -15.71
CA ILE A 36 -7.55 22.51 -15.49
C ILE A 36 -8.30 22.20 -14.18
N VAL A 37 -8.29 20.94 -13.77
CA VAL A 37 -8.86 20.45 -12.51
C VAL A 37 -7.81 19.70 -11.70
N GLY A 38 -7.75 19.90 -10.39
CA GLY A 38 -6.83 19.17 -9.51
C GLY A 38 -6.77 19.73 -8.09
N PHE A 39 -5.87 19.21 -7.26
CA PHE A 39 -5.75 19.62 -5.85
C PHE A 39 -5.28 21.08 -5.63
N HIS A 40 -4.89 21.76 -6.70
CA HIS A 40 -4.55 23.19 -6.67
C HIS A 40 -5.79 24.08 -6.90
N THR A 41 -6.86 23.55 -7.53
CA THR A 41 -8.15 24.24 -7.68
C THR A 41 -9.18 23.79 -6.64
N HIS A 42 -9.11 22.55 -6.19
CA HIS A 42 -10.01 21.95 -5.18
C HIS A 42 -9.18 21.23 -4.10
N PRO A 43 -8.50 21.97 -3.20
CA PRO A 43 -7.65 21.37 -2.16
C PRO A 43 -8.41 20.46 -1.20
N GLU A 44 -9.71 20.66 -0.99
CA GLU A 44 -10.60 19.83 -0.17
C GLU A 44 -10.78 18.41 -0.71
N ARG A 45 -10.50 18.17 -2.00
CA ARG A 45 -10.47 16.81 -2.57
C ARG A 45 -9.25 16.00 -2.12
N ARG A 46 -8.29 16.62 -1.44
CA ARG A 46 -7.22 15.87 -0.79
C ARG A 46 -7.87 14.99 0.27
N SER A 47 -7.60 13.69 0.20
CA SER A 47 -7.91 12.80 1.32
C SER A 47 -7.35 13.43 2.59
N ASN A 48 -8.15 13.50 3.65
CA ASN A 48 -7.76 14.09 4.93
C ASN A 48 -6.72 13.24 5.68
N GLY A 49 -5.99 12.36 4.99
CA GLY A 49 -4.87 11.61 5.56
C GLY A 49 -5.32 10.61 6.63
N ARG A 50 -6.47 9.94 6.45
CA ARG A 50 -7.01 8.98 7.44
C ARG A 50 -6.08 7.82 7.76
N TRP A 51 -5.04 7.61 6.94
CA TRP A 51 -4.00 6.66 7.26
C TRP A 51 -2.99 7.30 8.21
N SER A 52 -2.97 6.80 9.45
CA SER A 52 -1.97 7.17 10.44
C SER A 52 -1.19 5.93 10.87
N LYS A 53 0.07 6.10 11.28
CA LYS A 53 0.91 4.99 11.74
C LYS A 53 0.34 4.31 13.00
N GLU A 54 -0.39 5.05 13.83
CA GLU A 54 -1.07 4.57 15.03
C GLU A 54 -2.28 3.66 14.72
N THR A 55 -2.74 3.67 13.47
CA THR A 55 -3.73 2.71 12.96
C THR A 55 -3.10 1.48 12.30
N SER A 56 -1.78 1.45 12.17
CA SER A 56 -1.04 0.30 11.63
C SER A 56 -0.66 -0.69 12.73
N ILE A 57 -1.08 -1.94 12.58
CA ILE A 57 -0.83 -3.02 13.54
C ILE A 57 0.68 -3.30 13.67
N SER A 58 1.42 -3.36 12.56
CA SER A 58 2.86 -3.62 12.57
C SER A 58 3.65 -2.51 13.29
N TYR A 59 3.21 -1.25 13.16
CA TYR A 59 3.80 -0.16 13.94
C TYR A 59 3.52 -0.32 15.43
N CYS A 60 2.27 -0.61 15.79
CA CYS A 60 1.89 -0.81 17.19
C CYS A 60 2.63 -1.98 17.84
N TYR A 61 2.85 -3.10 17.14
CA TYR A 61 3.65 -4.21 17.66
C TYR A 61 5.08 -3.79 17.96
N ARG A 62 5.76 -3.15 16.99
CA ARG A 62 7.13 -2.66 17.21
C ARG A 62 7.21 -1.70 18.37
N GLN A 63 6.24 -0.81 18.50
CA GLN A 63 6.17 0.14 19.62
C GLN A 63 6.00 -0.58 20.96
N LEU A 64 5.04 -1.50 21.07
CA LEU A 64 4.75 -2.20 22.33
C LEU A 64 5.84 -3.19 22.75
N LEU A 65 6.50 -3.85 21.79
CA LEU A 65 7.60 -4.78 22.06
C LEU A 65 8.90 -4.06 22.48
N ALA A 66 9.04 -2.77 22.15
CA ALA A 66 10.18 -1.96 22.56
C ALA A 66 10.03 -1.33 23.95
N MET A 67 8.83 -1.39 24.55
CA MET A 67 8.57 -0.87 25.89
C MET A 67 9.14 -1.79 26.97
N THR A 68 9.48 -1.21 28.12
CA THR A 68 9.68 -1.98 29.34
C THR A 68 8.37 -2.60 29.82
N ASN A 69 8.43 -3.59 30.71
CA ASN A 69 7.23 -4.23 31.26
C ASN A 69 6.31 -3.23 31.95
N ASP A 70 6.86 -2.30 32.74
CA ASP A 70 6.08 -1.30 33.47
C ASP A 70 5.34 -0.33 32.51
N GLU A 71 6.04 0.14 31.48
CA GLU A 71 5.46 0.97 30.42
C GLU A 71 4.36 0.22 29.65
N PHE A 72 4.60 -1.06 29.33
CA PHE A 72 3.63 -1.89 28.64
C PHE A 72 2.36 -2.11 29.45
N GLN A 73 2.48 -2.35 30.77
CA GLN A 73 1.32 -2.49 31.66
C GLN A 73 0.52 -1.17 31.76
N ALA A 74 1.21 -0.04 31.88
CA ALA A 74 0.61 1.29 31.96
C ALA A 74 -0.01 1.76 30.62
N PHE A 75 0.35 1.17 29.49
CA PHE A 75 -0.11 1.59 28.17
C PHE A 75 -1.63 1.41 28.01
N THR A 76 -2.33 2.51 27.71
CA THR A 76 -3.78 2.51 27.45
C THR A 76 -4.05 2.66 25.94
N PRO A 77 -4.60 1.62 25.28
CA PRO A 77 -4.83 1.65 23.84
C PRO A 77 -6.03 2.54 23.48
N ILE A 78 -5.82 3.45 22.53
CA ILE A 78 -6.82 4.39 22.02
C ILE A 78 -7.43 3.86 20.71
N THR A 79 -6.59 3.35 19.81
CA THR A 79 -7.04 2.82 18.51
C THR A 79 -7.34 1.31 18.59
N GLN A 80 -8.15 0.80 17.66
CA GLN A 80 -8.41 -0.64 17.57
C GLN A 80 -7.13 -1.43 17.26
N ALA A 81 -6.22 -0.88 16.45
CA ALA A 81 -4.94 -1.49 16.15
C ALA A 81 -4.09 -1.67 17.42
N GLN A 82 -4.02 -0.64 18.28
CA GLN A 82 -3.34 -0.71 19.57
C GLN A 82 -3.98 -1.74 20.51
N ARG A 83 -5.32 -1.80 20.57
CA ARG A 83 -6.07 -2.79 21.35
C ARG A 83 -5.75 -4.22 20.92
N ILE A 84 -5.73 -4.48 19.62
CA ILE A 84 -5.41 -5.80 19.05
C ILE A 84 -3.98 -6.18 19.40
N ALA A 85 -3.03 -5.27 19.17
CA ALA A 85 -1.61 -5.53 19.42
C ALA A 85 -1.34 -5.82 20.90
N LYS A 86 -1.87 -5.00 21.83
CA LYS A 86 -1.70 -5.21 23.28
C LYS A 86 -2.23 -6.58 23.72
N ARG A 87 -3.46 -6.92 23.31
CA ARG A 87 -4.09 -8.21 23.65
C ARG A 87 -3.31 -9.40 23.10
N GLN A 88 -2.74 -9.28 21.91
CA GLN A 88 -1.93 -10.35 21.32
C GLN A 88 -0.63 -10.57 22.09
N ILE A 89 0.07 -9.50 22.47
CA ILE A 89 1.29 -9.60 23.29
C ILE A 89 0.97 -10.19 24.67
N GLU A 90 -0.11 -9.75 25.32
CA GLU A 90 -0.57 -10.31 26.61
C GLU A 90 -0.86 -11.82 26.52
N ARG A 91 -1.43 -12.28 25.39
CA ARG A 91 -1.69 -13.70 25.14
C ARG A 91 -0.39 -14.48 24.94
N ALA A 92 0.55 -13.92 24.17
CA ALA A 92 1.85 -14.53 23.94
C ALA A 92 2.67 -14.66 25.23
N MET A 93 2.60 -13.66 26.13
CA MET A 93 3.28 -13.70 27.43
C MET A 93 2.70 -14.72 28.42
N LYS A 94 1.47 -15.21 28.20
CA LYS A 94 0.79 -16.16 29.11
C LYS A 94 1.12 -17.63 28.85
N ASP A 95 2.05 -17.95 27.96
CA ASP A 95 2.52 -19.32 27.69
C ASP A 95 1.39 -20.33 27.40
N ASN A 96 0.47 -19.98 26.49
CA ASN A 96 -0.42 -20.96 25.88
C ASN A 96 0.09 -21.31 24.47
N SER A 97 0.28 -22.60 24.17
CA SER A 97 0.83 -23.06 22.88
C SER A 97 0.06 -22.56 21.66
N GLU A 98 -1.23 -22.27 21.81
CA GLU A 98 -2.05 -21.66 20.75
C GLU A 98 -1.69 -20.19 20.44
N SER A 99 -1.19 -19.44 21.41
CA SER A 99 -0.84 -18.02 21.23
C SER A 99 0.36 -17.83 20.29
N LEU A 100 1.28 -18.80 20.28
CA LEU A 100 2.44 -18.83 19.39
C LEU A 100 2.01 -19.08 17.93
N ALA A 101 1.07 -20.00 17.72
CA ALA A 101 0.56 -20.33 16.39
C ALA A 101 -0.14 -19.15 15.74
N VAL A 102 -1.01 -18.45 16.49
CA VAL A 102 -1.74 -17.27 16.03
C VAL A 102 -0.79 -16.11 15.72
N THR A 103 0.21 -15.88 16.57
CA THR A 103 1.20 -14.81 16.35
C THR A 103 2.05 -15.09 15.11
N LYS A 104 2.50 -16.34 14.93
CA LYS A 104 3.24 -16.78 13.75
C LYS A 104 2.43 -16.61 12.46
N GLU A 105 1.14 -16.93 12.48
CA GLU A 105 0.26 -16.74 11.31
C GLU A 105 0.09 -15.26 10.95
N ILE A 106 -0.14 -14.39 11.94
CA ILE A 106 -0.33 -12.96 11.72
C ILE A 106 0.95 -12.31 11.17
N THR A 107 2.11 -12.62 11.74
CA THR A 107 3.41 -12.13 11.23
C THR A 107 3.64 -12.61 9.80
N ASN A 108 3.41 -13.89 9.52
CA ASN A 108 3.56 -14.45 8.18
C ASN A 108 2.62 -13.82 7.13
N ARG A 109 1.42 -13.36 7.52
CA ARG A 109 0.51 -12.65 6.60
C ARG A 109 0.85 -11.17 6.42
N THR A 110 1.50 -10.55 7.40
CA THR A 110 1.77 -9.11 7.40
C THR A 110 3.16 -8.77 6.88
N GLU A 111 4.14 -9.63 7.12
CA GLU A 111 5.54 -9.47 6.70
C GLU A 111 5.89 -10.37 5.49
N GLY A 112 4.97 -11.26 5.12
CA GLY A 112 5.15 -12.23 4.05
C GLY A 112 5.81 -13.52 4.54
N ARG A 113 5.50 -14.65 3.89
CA ARG A 113 6.21 -15.91 4.12
C ARG A 113 7.41 -15.99 3.19
N PRO A 114 8.54 -16.54 3.65
CA PRO A 114 9.60 -16.99 2.75
C PRO A 114 9.01 -17.92 1.69
N ARG A 115 9.44 -17.75 0.44
CA ARG A 115 9.06 -18.61 -0.69
C ARG A 115 9.40 -20.05 -0.30
N GLN A 116 8.41 -20.94 -0.37
CA GLN A 116 8.60 -22.35 -0.08
C GLN A 116 9.12 -22.99 -1.37
N ASP A 117 10.36 -23.46 -1.36
CA ASP A 117 10.95 -24.25 -2.44
C ASP A 117 10.55 -25.73 -2.31
#